data_AF-A0A2N9NYE1-F1
#
_entry.id   AF-A0A2N9NYE1-F1
#
_cell.length_a   1.000
_cell.length_b   1.000
_cell.length_c   1.000
_cell.angle_alpha   90.00
_cell.angle_beta   90.00
_cell.angle_gamma   90.00
#
_symmetry.space_group_name_H-M   'P 1'
#
loop_
_entity.id
_entity.type
_entity.pdbx_description
1 polymer ?
#
loop_
_entity_poly.entity_id
_entity_poly.type
_entity_poly.pdbx_seq_one_letter_code
_entity_poly.pdbx_strand_id
1 'polypeptide(L)'
;MAAAPGAWAQREAATNAASLAAQEREACTRNLKLIYAAIQAYQNDHKDVPNWLSDLVPQYLPDANVLICPVCRRTGKTEAAPLADPNLPCSYLYEFCPVYLDTTGITNGPTRTRRDWKRRQMGLVGSVVPIVRCRNHDPVLNVAFDGKIYDSTLFWENLFTNRVSAAELTAARLFADDAPPRPRSAASFPPRDPNARAALLDLTKFYNAALTEAWEGKTNEDLAALPRGIRTFSGVEFDVRGIVQTASRALVDKKYPTQVKGIPVRRKCKQLHFLHAVGFGSPADEGVQVGAYFVHFAGNQARLEIPIVYGHDVRDWHTLPDEAPPSGELAVAWTQDASSAKMVGSPLRLFTTTWTNLAPDTEIESLDFASSVGDAAPFLVAITAEP
;
A
#
# COMPACT_ATOMS: atom_id res chain seq x y z
N MET A 1 0.12 -46.78 54.62
CA MET A 1 -0.19 -46.33 53.25
C MET A 1 1.13 -46.09 52.52
N ALA A 2 1.60 -47.07 51.75
CA ALA A 2 2.80 -46.92 50.93
C ALA A 2 2.41 -46.18 49.65
N ALA A 3 3.03 -45.03 49.37
CA ALA A 3 2.84 -44.33 48.10
C ALA A 3 3.31 -45.23 46.96
N ALA A 4 2.48 -45.42 45.94
CA ALA A 4 2.77 -46.30 44.82
C ALA A 4 4.07 -45.87 44.10
N PRO A 5 4.99 -46.81 43.79
CA PRO A 5 6.33 -46.51 43.26
C PRO A 5 6.34 -45.74 41.93
N GLY A 6 5.23 -45.75 41.17
CA GLY A 6 5.09 -44.99 39.92
C GLY A 6 4.92 -43.48 40.09
N ALA A 7 4.37 -43.01 41.22
CA ALA A 7 4.09 -41.59 41.42
C ALA A 7 5.36 -40.76 41.71
N TRP A 8 6.38 -41.36 42.31
CA TRP A 8 7.68 -40.72 42.57
C TRP A 8 8.52 -40.62 41.29
N ALA A 9 8.62 -41.71 40.52
CA ALA A 9 9.35 -41.71 39.25
C ALA A 9 8.76 -40.72 38.22
N GLN A 10 7.43 -40.58 38.17
CA GLN A 10 6.76 -39.59 37.33
C GLN A 10 7.05 -38.14 37.77
N ARG A 11 7.10 -37.88 39.08
CA ARG A 11 7.45 -36.56 39.63
C ARG A 11 8.91 -36.21 39.36
N GLU A 12 9.82 -37.15 39.57
CA GLU A 12 11.25 -36.96 39.32
C GLU A 12 11.56 -36.72 37.83
N ALA A 13 10.91 -37.48 36.94
CA ALA A 13 10.98 -37.25 35.49
C ALA A 13 10.45 -35.86 35.09
N ALA A 14 9.35 -35.41 35.69
CA ALA A 14 8.80 -34.08 35.44
C ALA A 14 9.72 -32.96 35.95
N THR A 15 10.35 -33.12 37.12
CA THR A 15 11.33 -32.18 37.68
C THR A 15 12.58 -32.08 36.80
N ASN A 16 13.11 -33.22 36.35
CA ASN A 16 14.26 -33.26 35.45
C ASN A 16 13.96 -32.62 34.09
N ALA A 17 12.77 -32.86 33.54
CA ALA A 17 12.32 -32.23 32.29
C ALA A 17 12.18 -30.70 32.44
N ALA A 18 11.64 -30.21 33.56
CA ALA A 18 11.53 -28.77 33.84
C ALA A 18 12.91 -28.11 34.00
N SER A 19 13.85 -28.77 34.67
CA SER A 19 15.24 -28.31 34.81
C SER A 19 15.96 -28.21 33.46
N LEU A 20 15.81 -29.23 32.60
CA LEU A 20 16.37 -29.22 31.26
C LEU A 20 15.78 -28.09 30.40
N ALA A 21 14.45 -27.92 30.42
CA ALA A 21 13.78 -26.86 29.66
C ALA A 21 14.26 -25.46 30.06
N ALA A 22 14.49 -25.22 31.36
CA ALA A 22 15.04 -23.96 31.85
C ALA A 22 16.47 -23.72 31.33
N GLN A 23 17.34 -24.74 31.38
CA GLN A 23 18.71 -24.67 30.88
C GLN A 23 18.76 -24.44 29.36
N GLU A 24 17.95 -25.18 28.60
CA GLU A 24 17.84 -25.03 27.13
C GLU A 24 17.36 -23.62 26.77
N ARG A 25 16.40 -23.08 27.53
CA ARG A 25 15.88 -21.72 27.34
C ARG A 25 16.92 -20.65 27.67
N GLU A 26 17.70 -20.82 28.73
CA GLU A 26 18.76 -19.88 29.10
C GLU A 26 19.89 -19.87 28.05
N ALA A 27 20.31 -21.04 27.59
CA ALA A 27 21.28 -21.17 26.50
C ALA A 27 20.74 -20.58 25.18
N CYS A 28 19.47 -20.80 24.84
CA CYS A 28 18.83 -20.19 23.68
C CYS A 28 18.79 -18.65 23.79
N THR A 29 18.53 -18.12 24.99
CA THR A 29 18.59 -16.67 25.28
C THR A 29 19.99 -16.10 25.02
N ARG A 30 21.06 -16.83 25.39
CA ARG A 30 22.43 -16.41 25.07
C ARG A 30 22.69 -16.39 23.56
N ASN A 31 22.24 -17.41 22.83
CA ASN A 31 22.36 -17.42 21.37
C ASN A 31 21.65 -16.22 20.73
N LEU A 32 20.42 -15.89 21.14
CA LEU A 32 19.69 -14.74 20.61
C LEU A 32 20.43 -13.42 20.85
N LYS A 33 21.08 -13.24 22.00
CA LYS A 33 21.91 -12.05 22.27
C LYS A 33 23.10 -11.96 21.32
N LEU A 34 23.79 -13.08 21.06
CA LEU A 34 24.92 -13.14 20.14
C LEU A 34 24.48 -12.86 18.69
N ILE A 35 23.38 -13.48 18.25
CA ILE A 35 22.79 -13.25 16.93
C ILE A 35 22.41 -11.77 16.76
N TYR A 36 21.74 -11.18 17.76
CA TYR A 36 21.34 -9.78 17.70
C TYR A 36 22.55 -8.85 17.62
N ALA A 37 23.59 -9.07 18.42
CA ALA A 37 24.83 -8.29 18.35
C ALA A 37 25.49 -8.39 16.95
N ALA A 38 25.51 -9.58 16.35
CA ALA A 38 26.01 -9.79 14.99
C ALA A 38 25.15 -9.04 13.94
N ILE A 39 23.82 -9.04 14.08
CA ILE A 39 22.92 -8.25 13.21
C ILE A 39 23.23 -6.75 13.33
N GLN A 40 23.44 -6.23 14.55
CA GLN A 40 23.76 -4.82 14.74
C GLN A 40 25.11 -4.46 14.08
N ALA A 41 26.12 -5.31 14.20
CA ALA A 41 27.40 -5.11 13.54
C ALA A 41 27.27 -5.13 12.00
N TYR A 42 26.54 -6.11 11.45
CA TYR A 42 26.23 -6.17 10.03
C TYR A 42 25.52 -4.89 9.57
N GLN A 43 24.50 -4.45 10.31
CA GLN A 43 23.71 -3.26 9.97
C GLN A 43 24.54 -1.98 10.03
N ASN A 44 25.49 -1.88 10.96
CA ASN A 44 26.39 -0.75 11.02
C ASN A 44 27.24 -0.62 9.74
N ASP A 45 27.71 -1.73 9.20
CA ASP A 45 28.58 -1.75 8.02
C ASP A 45 27.77 -1.60 6.72
N HIS A 46 26.63 -2.27 6.62
CA HIS A 46 25.83 -2.37 5.39
C HIS A 46 24.67 -1.38 5.30
N LYS A 47 24.39 -0.66 6.41
CA LYS A 47 23.26 0.27 6.56
C LYS A 47 21.87 -0.37 6.40
N ASP A 48 21.80 -1.70 6.36
CA ASP A 48 20.57 -2.49 6.40
C ASP A 48 20.82 -3.83 7.12
N VAL A 49 19.75 -4.49 7.53
CA VAL A 49 19.78 -5.83 8.14
C VAL A 49 20.07 -6.91 7.08
N PRO A 50 20.64 -8.08 7.46
CA PRO A 50 20.99 -9.13 6.49
C PRO A 50 19.76 -9.72 5.79
N ASN A 51 19.98 -10.41 4.67
CA ASN A 51 18.91 -11.18 4.01
C ASN A 51 18.59 -12.46 4.79
N TRP A 52 19.62 -13.10 5.31
CA TRP A 52 19.53 -14.35 6.07
C TRP A 52 20.50 -14.34 7.25
N LEU A 53 20.27 -15.18 8.26
CA LEU A 53 21.18 -15.23 9.41
C LEU A 53 22.53 -15.84 9.04
N SER A 54 22.57 -16.65 7.99
CA SER A 54 23.81 -17.14 7.37
C SER A 54 24.72 -16.03 6.84
N ASP A 55 24.19 -14.86 6.46
CA ASP A 55 25.00 -13.71 6.02
C ASP A 55 25.88 -13.14 7.15
N LEU A 56 25.56 -13.48 8.41
CA LEU A 56 26.37 -13.10 9.57
C LEU A 56 27.63 -13.95 9.70
N VAL A 57 27.65 -15.15 9.11
CA VAL A 57 28.71 -16.15 9.32
C VAL A 57 29.74 -16.08 8.19
N PRO A 58 31.06 -16.15 8.49
CA PRO A 58 31.67 -16.15 9.82
C PRO A 58 32.00 -14.74 10.34
N GLN A 59 31.86 -13.71 9.51
CA GLN A 59 32.43 -12.38 9.75
C GLN A 59 31.89 -11.68 11.00
N TYR A 60 30.58 -11.75 11.21
CA TYR A 60 29.88 -11.11 12.34
C TYR A 60 29.51 -12.12 13.43
N LEU A 61 29.39 -13.40 13.07
CA LEU A 61 29.10 -14.52 13.95
C LEU A 61 30.07 -15.68 13.66
N PRO A 62 31.20 -15.78 14.38
CA PRO A 62 32.26 -16.75 14.06
C PRO A 62 31.84 -18.22 14.23
N ASP A 63 30.96 -18.51 15.19
CA ASP A 63 30.46 -19.86 15.45
C ASP A 63 29.05 -20.06 14.88
N ALA A 64 28.94 -20.75 13.74
CA ALA A 64 27.67 -21.07 13.10
C ALA A 64 26.74 -21.91 13.98
N ASN A 65 27.27 -22.64 14.98
CA ASN A 65 26.43 -23.44 15.88
C ASN A 65 25.50 -22.57 16.73
N VAL A 66 25.79 -21.28 16.88
CA VAL A 66 24.91 -20.31 17.56
C VAL A 66 23.56 -20.20 16.84
N LEU A 67 23.47 -20.49 15.53
CA LEU A 67 22.22 -20.52 14.77
C LEU A 67 21.34 -21.77 15.05
N ILE A 68 21.83 -22.69 15.89
CA ILE A 68 21.09 -23.89 16.31
C ILE A 68 20.73 -23.83 17.79
N CYS A 69 19.42 -23.69 18.05
CA CYS A 69 18.78 -23.73 19.34
C CYS A 69 19.09 -25.05 20.06
N PRO A 70 19.39 -25.04 21.37
CA PRO A 70 19.61 -26.26 22.14
C PRO A 70 18.50 -27.32 22.01
N VAL A 71 17.24 -26.89 21.98
CA VAL A 71 16.09 -27.79 21.76
C VAL A 71 16.14 -28.43 20.37
N CYS A 72 16.50 -27.65 19.34
CA CYS A 72 16.68 -28.16 17.97
C CYS A 72 17.83 -29.16 17.90
N ARG A 73 18.95 -28.94 18.61
CA ARG A 73 20.07 -29.90 18.64
C ARG A 73 19.63 -31.27 19.16
N ARG A 74 18.75 -31.29 20.17
CA ARG A 74 18.21 -32.53 20.74
C ARG A 74 17.11 -33.17 19.88
N THR A 75 16.27 -32.36 19.24
CA THR A 75 15.04 -32.84 18.57
C THR A 75 15.14 -32.95 17.06
N GLY A 76 16.17 -32.33 16.45
CA GLY A 76 16.32 -32.22 15.00
C GLY A 76 15.33 -31.26 14.32
N LYS A 77 14.48 -30.56 15.07
CA LYS A 77 13.44 -29.68 14.51
C LYS A 77 14.01 -28.32 14.08
N THR A 78 14.10 -28.10 12.78
CA THR A 78 14.51 -26.82 12.16
C THR A 78 13.31 -26.09 11.55
N GLU A 79 13.49 -24.80 11.23
CA GLU A 79 12.49 -24.05 10.46
C GLU A 79 12.35 -24.67 9.06
N ALA A 80 11.12 -24.70 8.54
CA ALA A 80 10.82 -25.27 7.23
C ALA A 80 10.78 -24.20 6.15
N ALA A 81 11.00 -24.61 4.89
CA ALA A 81 10.77 -23.75 3.74
C ALA A 81 9.32 -23.22 3.74
N PRO A 82 9.07 -21.97 3.28
CA PRO A 82 10.02 -21.06 2.63
C PRO A 82 10.81 -20.16 3.59
N LEU A 83 10.62 -20.29 4.91
CA LEU A 83 11.23 -19.39 5.90
C LEU A 83 12.56 -19.92 6.49
N ALA A 84 12.95 -21.13 6.13
CA ALA A 84 14.25 -21.68 6.45
C ALA A 84 15.37 -20.89 5.77
N ASP A 85 16.46 -20.67 6.50
CA ASP A 85 17.70 -20.11 5.92
C ASP A 85 18.22 -21.06 4.82
N PRO A 86 18.45 -20.57 3.59
CA PRO A 86 18.78 -21.43 2.46
C PRO A 86 20.25 -21.88 2.46
N ASN A 87 21.14 -21.19 3.17
CA ASN A 87 22.58 -21.41 3.05
C ASN A 87 23.16 -22.22 4.21
N LEU A 88 22.59 -22.09 5.42
CA LEU A 88 23.05 -22.81 6.60
C LEU A 88 21.87 -23.37 7.41
N PRO A 89 22.05 -24.53 8.08
CA PRO A 89 21.09 -24.99 9.06
C PRO A 89 20.81 -23.90 10.09
N CYS A 90 19.55 -23.54 10.24
CA CYS A 90 19.10 -22.51 11.18
C CYS A 90 17.82 -22.96 11.86
N SER A 91 17.81 -22.84 13.18
CA SER A 91 16.66 -23.18 14.02
C SER A 91 15.78 -21.96 14.38
N TYR A 92 16.27 -20.77 14.03
CA TYR A 92 15.62 -19.52 14.35
C TYR A 92 14.89 -19.00 13.12
N LEU A 93 13.66 -18.53 13.33
CA LEU A 93 12.97 -17.76 12.31
C LEU A 93 13.53 -16.34 12.28
N TYR A 94 14.05 -15.94 11.13
CA TYR A 94 14.42 -14.57 10.82
C TYR A 94 13.26 -13.83 10.17
N GLU A 95 12.67 -12.87 10.89
CA GLU A 95 11.41 -12.22 10.46
C GLU A 95 11.61 -11.20 9.34
N PHE A 96 12.86 -10.75 9.09
CA PHE A 96 13.22 -9.76 8.07
C PHE A 96 13.85 -10.39 6.80
N CYS A 97 13.62 -11.68 6.59
CA CYS A 97 14.07 -12.36 5.37
C CYS A 97 13.37 -11.80 4.11
N PRO A 98 14.00 -11.88 2.93
CA PRO A 98 13.46 -11.33 1.69
C PRO A 98 12.41 -12.25 1.03
N VAL A 99 11.88 -13.24 1.76
CA VAL A 99 10.86 -14.16 1.25
C VAL A 99 9.60 -13.37 0.91
N TYR A 100 9.06 -13.60 -0.28
CA TYR A 100 7.81 -12.97 -0.71
C TYR A 100 6.63 -13.45 0.13
N LEU A 101 5.70 -12.53 0.39
CA LEU A 101 4.47 -12.88 1.07
C LEU A 101 3.62 -13.71 0.12
N ASP A 102 3.19 -14.91 0.54
CA ASP A 102 2.21 -15.70 -0.18
C ASP A 102 0.83 -15.03 -0.04
N THR A 103 0.53 -14.13 -0.97
CA THR A 103 -0.79 -13.54 -1.12
C THR A 103 -1.44 -14.14 -2.36
N THR A 104 -1.99 -15.33 -2.21
CA THR A 104 -2.90 -15.93 -3.20
C THR A 104 -3.94 -14.89 -3.64
N GLY A 105 -3.82 -14.38 -4.88
CA GLY A 105 -4.72 -13.37 -5.44
C GLY A 105 -4.07 -12.13 -6.09
N ILE A 106 -2.74 -11.97 -6.06
CA ILE A 106 -2.05 -10.89 -6.79
C ILE A 106 -1.45 -11.44 -8.09
N THR A 107 -1.96 -11.02 -9.24
CA THR A 107 -1.40 -11.34 -10.56
C THR A 107 -0.21 -10.42 -10.89
N ASN A 108 0.90 -11.00 -11.38
CA ASN A 108 2.22 -10.40 -11.71
C ASN A 108 3.12 -10.05 -10.50
N GLY A 109 3.76 -11.03 -9.87
CA GLY A 109 4.62 -10.80 -8.70
C GLY A 109 5.99 -10.16 -9.00
N PRO A 110 6.68 -9.58 -7.98
CA PRO A 110 6.29 -9.59 -6.56
C PRO A 110 6.31 -8.18 -5.94
N THR A 111 5.23 -7.68 -5.33
CA THR A 111 5.31 -6.29 -4.86
C THR A 111 5.82 -6.14 -3.42
N ARG A 112 5.74 -7.12 -2.51
CA ARG A 112 6.17 -6.95 -1.10
C ARG A 112 6.77 -8.22 -0.47
N THR A 113 7.86 -8.06 0.28
CA THR A 113 8.57 -9.11 1.03
C THR A 113 8.12 -9.16 2.50
N ARG A 114 8.48 -10.24 3.21
CA ARG A 114 8.33 -10.32 4.66
C ARG A 114 9.03 -9.17 5.37
N ARG A 115 10.23 -8.79 4.91
CA ARG A 115 10.96 -7.59 5.37
C ARG A 115 10.12 -6.32 5.24
N ASP A 116 9.50 -6.09 4.09
CA ASP A 116 8.65 -4.91 3.86
C ASP A 116 7.47 -4.88 4.84
N TRP A 117 6.87 -6.05 5.10
CA TRP A 117 5.77 -6.17 6.05
C TRP A 117 6.21 -5.84 7.47
N LYS A 118 7.35 -6.38 7.92
CA LYS A 118 7.88 -6.09 9.26
C LYS A 118 8.25 -4.63 9.45
N ARG A 119 8.84 -3.99 8.43
CA ARG A 119 9.10 -2.54 8.46
C ARG A 119 7.81 -1.72 8.62
N ARG A 120 6.71 -2.11 7.96
CA ARG A 120 5.41 -1.44 8.16
C ARG A 120 4.79 -1.71 9.53
N GLN A 121 4.89 -2.95 10.04
CA GLN A 121 4.45 -3.25 11.41
C GLN A 121 5.20 -2.39 12.44
N MET A 122 6.50 -2.15 12.26
CA MET A 122 7.27 -1.24 13.13
C MET A 122 6.74 0.20 13.13
N GLY A 123 6.16 0.67 12.03
CA GLY A 123 5.52 1.99 11.97
C GLY A 123 4.30 2.14 12.90
N LEU A 124 3.64 1.03 13.25
CA LEU A 124 2.46 1.04 14.13
C LEU A 124 2.79 0.68 15.58
N VAL A 125 3.62 -0.35 15.80
CA VAL A 125 3.90 -0.86 17.15
C VAL A 125 5.32 -0.59 17.65
N GLY A 126 6.13 0.10 16.84
CA GLY A 126 7.50 0.47 17.18
C GLY A 126 8.51 -0.68 17.07
N SER A 127 9.62 -0.55 17.79
CA SER A 127 10.75 -1.49 17.75
C SER A 127 10.49 -2.85 18.40
N VAL A 128 9.30 -3.07 18.95
CA VAL A 128 8.92 -4.32 19.61
C VAL A 128 8.73 -5.48 18.63
N VAL A 129 8.63 -5.19 17.33
CA VAL A 129 8.56 -6.21 16.27
C VAL A 129 9.75 -7.16 16.39
N PRO A 130 9.53 -8.49 16.44
CA PRO A 130 10.62 -9.44 16.57
C PRO A 130 11.46 -9.47 15.29
N ILE A 131 12.79 -9.42 15.45
CA ILE A 131 13.73 -9.60 14.35
C ILE A 131 14.16 -11.07 14.21
N VAL A 132 14.35 -11.76 15.34
CA VAL A 132 14.67 -13.20 15.39
C VAL A 132 13.77 -13.87 16.43
N ARG A 133 13.27 -15.07 16.10
CA ARG A 133 12.35 -15.84 16.95
C ARG A 133 12.78 -17.29 17.06
N CYS A 134 12.61 -17.88 18.24
CA CYS A 134 12.78 -19.31 18.46
C CYS A 134 11.43 -19.93 18.83
N ARG A 135 10.83 -20.66 17.87
CA ARG A 135 9.54 -21.34 18.02
C ARG A 135 9.64 -22.72 18.66
N ASN A 136 10.85 -23.13 19.06
CA ASN A 136 11.10 -24.40 19.76
C ASN A 136 10.84 -24.31 21.27
N HIS A 137 10.47 -23.14 21.79
CA HIS A 137 10.07 -22.94 23.18
C HIS A 137 8.59 -22.57 23.25
N ASP A 138 7.95 -22.96 24.36
CA ASP A 138 6.62 -22.50 24.74
C ASP A 138 6.70 -21.90 26.15
N PRO A 139 6.52 -20.57 26.32
CA PRO A 139 6.21 -19.59 25.27
C PRO A 139 7.38 -19.35 24.29
N VAL A 140 7.05 -18.83 23.11
CA VAL A 140 8.01 -18.50 22.04
C VAL A 140 8.95 -17.41 22.52
N LEU A 141 10.24 -17.62 22.32
CA LEU A 141 11.27 -16.66 22.68
C LEU A 141 11.59 -15.75 21.49
N ASN A 142 11.54 -14.44 21.71
CA ASN A 142 11.78 -13.44 20.68
C ASN A 142 12.90 -12.50 21.09
N VAL A 143 13.64 -11.98 20.12
CA VAL A 143 14.38 -10.72 20.27
C VAL A 143 13.74 -9.67 19.37
N ALA A 144 13.34 -8.55 19.97
CA ALA A 144 12.76 -7.38 19.32
C ALA A 144 13.81 -6.65 18.48
N PHE A 145 13.36 -5.76 17.60
CA PHE A 145 14.24 -4.92 16.78
C PHE A 145 15.10 -3.97 17.62
N ASP A 146 14.67 -3.61 18.85
CA ASP A 146 15.50 -2.88 19.83
C ASP A 146 16.38 -3.77 20.72
N GLY A 147 16.40 -5.08 20.48
CA GLY A 147 17.22 -6.04 21.23
C GLY A 147 16.60 -6.56 22.52
N LYS A 148 15.40 -6.10 22.91
CA LYS A 148 14.70 -6.67 24.07
C LYS A 148 14.28 -8.11 23.80
N ILE A 149 14.57 -8.99 24.75
CA ILE A 149 14.10 -10.37 24.70
C ILE A 149 12.79 -10.48 25.46
N TYR A 150 11.79 -11.10 24.84
CA TYR A 150 10.46 -11.23 25.42
C TYR A 150 9.73 -12.50 24.94
N ASP A 151 8.71 -12.87 25.70
CA ASP A 151 7.91 -14.07 25.47
C ASP A 151 6.62 -13.73 24.73
N SER A 152 6.20 -14.62 23.85
CA SER A 152 4.91 -14.51 23.16
C SER A 152 4.30 -15.87 22.88
N THR A 153 3.04 -15.89 22.47
CA THR A 153 2.51 -17.04 21.72
C THR A 153 3.14 -17.07 20.31
N LEU A 154 2.72 -18.02 19.47
CA LEU A 154 3.08 -18.00 18.04
C LEU A 154 2.69 -16.67 17.35
N PHE A 155 1.61 -16.03 17.79
CA PHE A 155 1.09 -14.76 17.29
C PHE A 155 1.48 -13.64 18.25
N TRP A 156 2.70 -13.11 18.09
CA TRP A 156 3.23 -12.05 18.94
C TRP A 156 2.43 -10.73 18.79
N GLU A 157 1.79 -10.54 17.64
CA GLU A 157 0.89 -9.41 17.35
C GLU A 157 -0.22 -9.26 18.40
N ASN A 158 -0.65 -10.38 19.01
CA ASN A 158 -1.72 -10.38 20.01
C ASN A 158 -1.37 -9.62 21.30
N LEU A 159 -0.07 -9.38 21.56
CA LEU A 159 0.40 -8.60 22.70
C LEU A 159 0.02 -7.11 22.62
N PHE A 160 -0.39 -6.63 21.43
CA PHE A 160 -0.67 -5.21 21.18
C PHE A 160 -2.13 -4.93 20.88
N THR A 161 -3.03 -5.90 21.06
CA THR A 161 -4.47 -5.75 20.76
C THR A 161 -5.15 -4.63 21.56
N ASN A 162 -4.56 -4.21 22.68
CA ASN A 162 -4.97 -3.04 23.47
C ASN A 162 -4.54 -1.69 22.87
N ARG A 163 -3.65 -1.67 21.87
CA ARG A 163 -3.12 -0.47 21.20
C ARG A 163 -3.48 -0.42 19.73
N VAL A 164 -3.39 -1.55 19.05
CA VAL A 164 -3.60 -1.71 17.60
C VAL A 164 -4.31 -3.05 17.40
N SER A 165 -5.36 -3.08 16.60
CA SER A 165 -6.06 -4.34 16.34
C SER A 165 -5.15 -5.31 15.55
N ALA A 166 -5.24 -6.63 15.80
CA ALA A 166 -4.45 -7.60 15.05
C ALA A 166 -4.70 -7.53 13.53
N ALA A 167 -5.91 -7.11 13.13
CA ALA A 167 -6.29 -6.90 11.73
C ALA A 167 -5.46 -5.78 11.06
N GLU A 168 -5.13 -4.70 11.79
CA GLU A 168 -4.31 -3.60 11.31
C GLU A 168 -2.84 -3.98 11.08
N LEU A 169 -2.37 -5.05 11.71
CA LEU A 169 -1.01 -5.55 11.56
C LEU A 169 -0.85 -6.57 10.43
N THR A 170 -1.95 -6.96 9.75
CA THR A 170 -1.90 -7.91 8.64
C THR A 170 -1.24 -7.30 7.41
N ALA A 171 -0.56 -8.12 6.60
CA ALA A 171 0.00 -7.68 5.32
C ALA A 171 -1.08 -7.08 4.41
N ALA A 172 -2.23 -7.75 4.30
CA ALA A 172 -3.35 -7.27 3.49
C ALA A 172 -3.80 -5.85 3.88
N ARG A 173 -3.86 -5.54 5.18
CA ARG A 173 -4.25 -4.21 5.64
C ARG A 173 -3.14 -3.19 5.47
N LEU A 174 -1.91 -3.54 5.85
CA LEU A 174 -0.75 -2.64 5.76
C LEU A 174 -0.36 -2.31 4.33
N PHE A 175 -0.71 -3.15 3.37
CA PHE A 175 -0.50 -2.91 1.93
C PHE A 175 -1.79 -2.58 1.17
N ALA A 176 -2.90 -2.35 1.87
CA ALA A 176 -4.19 -2.04 1.23
C ALA A 176 -4.10 -0.79 0.34
N ASP A 177 -3.30 0.21 0.72
CA ASP A 177 -3.11 1.44 -0.05
C ASP A 177 -2.16 1.27 -1.26
N ASP A 178 -1.50 0.11 -1.36
CA ASP A 178 -0.69 -0.27 -2.53
C ASP A 178 -1.43 -1.23 -3.47
N ALA A 179 -2.59 -1.75 -3.05
CA ALA A 179 -3.43 -2.56 -3.92
C ALA A 179 -4.09 -1.62 -4.94
N PRO A 180 -4.09 -1.95 -6.24
CA PRO A 180 -5.00 -1.29 -7.15
C PRO A 180 -6.42 -1.46 -6.59
N PRO A 181 -7.29 -0.44 -6.69
CA PRO A 181 -8.68 -0.57 -6.24
C PRO A 181 -9.25 -1.87 -6.82
N ARG A 182 -9.95 -2.66 -6.01
CA ARG A 182 -10.61 -3.89 -6.49
C ARG A 182 -11.38 -3.50 -7.76
N PRO A 183 -11.04 -4.06 -8.93
CA PRO A 183 -11.79 -3.76 -10.13
C PRO A 183 -13.23 -4.22 -9.86
N ARG A 184 -14.16 -3.28 -9.87
CA ARG A 184 -15.56 -3.65 -10.08
C ARG A 184 -15.60 -4.44 -11.38
N SER A 185 -16.43 -5.48 -11.40
CA SER A 185 -16.55 -6.37 -12.55
C SER A 185 -16.65 -5.53 -13.83
N ALA A 186 -15.94 -5.92 -14.89
CA ALA A 186 -15.87 -5.21 -16.17
C ALA A 186 -17.24 -4.89 -16.82
N ALA A 187 -18.34 -5.41 -16.25
CA ALA A 187 -19.71 -5.12 -16.61
C ALA A 187 -20.22 -3.73 -16.17
N SER A 188 -19.52 -2.98 -15.31
CA SER A 188 -19.98 -1.66 -14.85
C SER A 188 -19.58 -0.47 -15.74
N PHE A 189 -18.71 -0.68 -16.73
CA PHE A 189 -18.24 0.38 -17.63
C PHE A 189 -18.36 -0.08 -19.09
N PRO A 190 -18.63 0.82 -20.06
CA PRO A 190 -18.58 0.46 -21.46
C PRO A 190 -17.20 -0.15 -21.83
N PRO A 191 -17.15 -1.14 -22.75
CA PRO A 191 -15.88 -1.63 -23.26
C PRO A 191 -15.14 -0.49 -23.96
N ARG A 192 -13.81 -0.53 -23.90
CA ARG A 192 -12.96 0.40 -24.64
C ARG A 192 -13.20 0.22 -26.14
N ASP A 193 -13.28 1.32 -26.88
CA ASP A 193 -13.32 1.27 -28.34
C ASP A 193 -12.02 0.64 -28.86
N PRO A 194 -12.08 -0.45 -29.65
CA PRO A 194 -10.88 -1.10 -30.18
C PRO A 194 -10.06 -0.18 -31.10
N ASN A 195 -10.65 0.88 -31.64
CA ASN A 195 -9.98 1.88 -32.47
C ASN A 195 -9.48 3.10 -31.67
N ALA A 196 -9.65 3.11 -30.35
CA ALA A 196 -9.11 4.18 -29.51
C ALA A 196 -7.59 4.25 -29.64
N ARG A 197 -7.08 5.38 -30.14
CA ARG A 197 -5.64 5.64 -30.28
C ARG A 197 -4.94 5.48 -28.93
N ALA A 198 -3.69 5.04 -28.95
CA ALA A 198 -2.87 4.83 -27.75
C ALA A 198 -2.67 6.10 -26.89
N ALA A 199 -2.91 7.28 -27.48
CA ALA A 199 -2.89 8.56 -26.78
C ALA A 199 -4.06 8.76 -25.80
N LEU A 200 -5.20 8.11 -26.01
CA LEU A 200 -6.31 8.10 -25.05
C LEU A 200 -5.99 7.04 -23.99
N LEU A 201 -5.59 7.41 -22.78
CA LEU A 201 -5.12 6.44 -21.81
C LEU A 201 -6.24 5.50 -21.36
N ASP A 202 -5.95 4.20 -21.24
CA ASP A 202 -6.94 3.21 -20.79
C ASP A 202 -7.04 3.19 -19.26
N LEU A 203 -8.07 3.84 -18.73
CA LEU A 203 -8.31 3.90 -17.30
C LEU A 203 -9.17 2.74 -16.77
N THR A 204 -9.54 1.74 -17.58
CA THR A 204 -10.47 0.66 -17.19
C THR A 204 -10.10 -0.01 -15.86
N LYS A 205 -8.80 -0.25 -15.61
CA LYS A 205 -8.32 -0.91 -14.40
C LYS A 205 -8.31 -0.01 -13.16
N PHE A 206 -8.50 1.29 -13.35
CA PHE A 206 -8.41 2.31 -12.31
C PHE A 206 -9.78 2.89 -11.94
N TYR A 207 -10.80 2.68 -12.78
CA TYR A 207 -12.15 3.11 -12.48
C TYR A 207 -12.67 2.45 -11.20
N ASN A 208 -13.08 3.28 -10.26
CA ASN A 208 -13.67 2.87 -8.99
C ASN A 208 -15.11 3.38 -8.81
N ALA A 209 -15.62 4.14 -9.78
CA ALA A 209 -17.00 4.59 -9.88
C ALA A 209 -17.48 4.66 -11.34
N ALA A 210 -18.76 4.38 -11.56
CA ALA A 210 -19.43 4.48 -12.86
C ALA A 210 -20.03 5.86 -13.09
N LEU A 211 -20.15 6.29 -14.35
CA LEU A 211 -20.81 7.56 -14.67
C LEU A 211 -22.30 7.56 -14.32
N THR A 212 -22.94 6.38 -14.22
CA THR A 212 -24.38 6.21 -13.98
C THR A 212 -24.76 5.91 -12.54
N GLU A 213 -23.86 6.11 -11.59
CA GLU A 213 -24.15 5.86 -10.19
C GLU A 213 -23.86 7.08 -9.34
N ALA A 214 -24.58 7.21 -8.24
CA ALA A 214 -24.33 8.22 -7.22
C ALA A 214 -23.10 7.86 -6.37
N TRP A 215 -21.90 8.05 -6.92
CA TRP A 215 -20.67 7.51 -6.34
C TRP A 215 -20.16 8.26 -5.10
N GLU A 216 -20.51 9.55 -4.96
CA GLU A 216 -20.14 10.38 -3.80
C GLU A 216 -21.12 10.24 -2.62
N GLY A 217 -22.14 9.39 -2.74
CA GLY A 217 -23.06 9.03 -1.66
C GLY A 217 -24.29 9.94 -1.52
N LYS A 218 -24.45 10.96 -2.37
CA LYS A 218 -25.67 11.76 -2.46
C LYS A 218 -26.64 11.14 -3.46
N THR A 219 -27.85 10.83 -3.03
CA THR A 219 -28.87 10.17 -3.87
C THR A 219 -29.17 11.01 -5.12
N ASN A 220 -29.09 10.38 -6.29
CA ASN A 220 -29.37 10.94 -7.63
C ASN A 220 -28.33 11.90 -8.23
N GLU A 221 -27.16 12.11 -7.60
CA GLU A 221 -26.08 12.89 -8.22
C GLU A 221 -25.12 11.98 -8.99
N ASP A 222 -25.21 11.95 -10.32
CA ASP A 222 -24.34 11.15 -11.19
C ASP A 222 -23.85 11.96 -12.41
N LEU A 223 -23.02 11.33 -13.27
CA LEU A 223 -22.55 11.89 -14.55
C LEU A 223 -23.17 11.14 -15.74
N ALA A 224 -24.40 10.63 -15.61
CA ALA A 224 -24.98 9.74 -16.61
C ALA A 224 -25.19 10.43 -17.97
N ALA A 225 -25.41 11.74 -17.95
CA ALA A 225 -25.58 12.60 -19.11
C ALA A 225 -24.27 12.96 -19.82
N LEU A 226 -23.11 12.72 -19.20
CA LEU A 226 -21.82 12.92 -19.85
C LEU A 226 -21.71 11.96 -21.05
N PRO A 227 -21.46 12.47 -22.27
CA PRO A 227 -21.30 11.61 -23.44
C PRO A 227 -20.14 10.62 -23.25
N ARG A 228 -20.42 9.33 -23.51
CA ARG A 228 -19.47 8.23 -23.26
C ARG A 228 -18.72 7.81 -24.52
N GLY A 229 -17.60 7.13 -24.33
CA GLY A 229 -16.69 6.68 -25.38
C GLY A 229 -15.72 7.79 -25.80
N ILE A 230 -15.25 7.72 -27.04
CA ILE A 230 -14.34 8.72 -27.60
C ILE A 230 -15.10 10.03 -27.83
N ARG A 231 -14.74 11.09 -27.11
CA ARG A 231 -15.42 12.39 -27.16
C ARG A 231 -14.44 13.55 -27.10
N THR A 232 -14.79 14.63 -27.79
CA THR A 232 -13.97 15.84 -27.83
C THR A 232 -14.52 16.88 -26.87
N PHE A 233 -13.68 17.37 -25.97
CA PHE A 233 -13.97 18.46 -25.05
C PHE A 233 -12.84 19.49 -25.13
N SER A 234 -13.18 20.77 -25.27
CA SER A 234 -12.20 21.86 -25.45
C SER A 234 -11.15 21.58 -26.55
N GLY A 235 -11.56 20.94 -27.65
CA GLY A 235 -10.69 20.59 -28.77
C GLY A 235 -9.82 19.34 -28.57
N VAL A 236 -9.86 18.71 -27.39
CA VAL A 236 -9.08 17.50 -27.07
C VAL A 236 -10.00 16.28 -27.02
N GLU A 237 -9.59 15.20 -27.66
CA GLU A 237 -10.30 13.92 -27.63
C GLU A 237 -9.93 13.12 -26.37
N PHE A 238 -10.92 12.49 -25.72
CA PHE A 238 -10.82 11.69 -24.49
C PHE A 238 -11.59 10.37 -24.61
N ASP A 239 -11.12 9.32 -23.93
CA ASP A 239 -11.85 8.05 -23.74
C ASP A 239 -12.65 8.09 -22.40
N VAL A 240 -13.95 8.41 -22.48
CA VAL A 240 -14.82 8.67 -21.32
C VAL A 240 -15.71 7.47 -20.99
N ARG A 241 -15.38 6.71 -19.93
CA ARG A 241 -16.09 5.46 -19.61
C ARG A 241 -16.38 5.24 -18.12
N GLY A 242 -15.67 5.90 -17.23
CA GLY A 242 -15.79 5.74 -15.77
C GLY A 242 -15.09 6.86 -15.02
N ILE A 243 -15.01 6.70 -13.69
CA ILE A 243 -14.48 7.69 -12.77
C ILE A 243 -13.38 7.04 -11.91
N VAL A 244 -12.28 7.77 -11.74
CA VAL A 244 -11.21 7.48 -10.79
C VAL A 244 -11.33 8.50 -9.65
N GLN A 245 -11.97 8.12 -8.55
CA GLN A 245 -12.14 8.94 -7.36
C GLN A 245 -10.98 8.76 -6.37
N THR A 246 -10.47 9.85 -5.81
CA THR A 246 -9.54 9.81 -4.67
C THR A 246 -10.24 10.16 -3.35
N ALA A 247 -9.63 9.81 -2.23
CA ALA A 247 -10.18 10.03 -0.89
C ALA A 247 -10.31 11.53 -0.55
N SER A 248 -11.30 11.86 0.27
CA SER A 248 -11.46 13.17 0.90
C SER A 248 -12.06 13.00 2.30
N ARG A 249 -11.91 14.01 3.14
CA ARG A 249 -12.58 14.08 4.44
C ARG A 249 -14.09 14.13 4.31
N ALA A 250 -14.62 14.83 3.31
CA ALA A 250 -16.05 15.03 3.07
C ALA A 250 -16.77 13.79 2.52
N LEU A 251 -16.04 12.88 1.84
CA LEU A 251 -16.61 11.62 1.37
C LEU A 251 -16.98 10.71 2.54
N VAL A 252 -18.26 10.31 2.58
CA VAL A 252 -18.78 9.36 3.57
C VAL A 252 -18.19 7.97 3.35
N ASP A 253 -18.08 7.55 2.10
CA ASP A 253 -17.52 6.27 1.73
C ASP A 253 -15.99 6.30 1.80
N LYS A 254 -15.41 5.58 2.76
CA LYS A 254 -13.96 5.48 2.98
C LYS A 254 -13.28 4.43 2.10
N LYS A 255 -13.96 3.89 1.08
CA LYS A 255 -13.37 2.92 0.13
C LYS A 255 -12.37 3.53 -0.85
N TYR A 256 -12.45 4.84 -1.10
CA TYR A 256 -11.61 5.50 -2.09
C TYR A 256 -10.19 5.69 -1.56
N PRO A 257 -9.15 5.41 -2.38
CA PRO A 257 -7.77 5.53 -1.94
C PRO A 257 -7.33 7.00 -1.93
N THR A 258 -6.41 7.37 -1.03
CA THR A 258 -5.78 8.70 -1.05
C THR A 258 -4.93 8.92 -2.29
N GLN A 259 -4.45 7.83 -2.92
CA GLN A 259 -3.66 7.86 -4.13
C GLN A 259 -3.95 6.65 -5.03
N VAL A 260 -4.13 6.89 -6.33
CA VAL A 260 -4.17 5.87 -7.38
C VAL A 260 -2.83 5.89 -8.09
N LYS A 261 -2.12 4.76 -8.11
CA LYS A 261 -0.75 4.69 -8.61
C LYS A 261 -0.63 3.92 -9.92
N GLY A 262 0.39 4.25 -10.71
CA GLY A 262 0.84 3.45 -11.84
C GLY A 262 -0.13 3.40 -13.03
N ILE A 263 -0.85 4.50 -13.29
CA ILE A 263 -1.66 4.68 -14.51
C ILE A 263 -0.69 4.65 -15.71
N PRO A 264 -0.75 3.64 -16.60
CA PRO A 264 0.25 3.50 -17.66
C PRO A 264 0.14 4.62 -18.70
N VAL A 265 1.27 5.24 -19.01
CA VAL A 265 1.41 6.17 -20.14
C VAL A 265 2.24 5.50 -21.24
N ARG A 266 3.43 5.01 -20.89
CA ARG A 266 4.37 4.23 -21.73
C ARG A 266 4.59 4.82 -23.11
N ARG A 267 4.75 6.14 -23.15
CA ARG A 267 4.97 6.88 -24.40
C ARG A 267 5.57 8.25 -24.15
N LYS A 268 6.14 8.78 -25.21
CA LYS A 268 6.53 10.19 -25.34
C LYS A 268 5.29 11.01 -25.68
N CYS A 269 5.21 12.22 -25.12
CA CYS A 269 4.14 13.18 -25.42
C CYS A 269 4.63 14.60 -25.12
N LYS A 270 4.14 15.56 -25.89
CA LYS A 270 4.33 17.00 -25.63
C LYS A 270 3.38 17.51 -24.56
N GLN A 271 2.17 16.96 -24.46
CA GLN A 271 1.17 17.42 -23.52
C GLN A 271 0.41 16.27 -22.86
N LEU A 272 0.00 16.48 -21.62
CA LEU A 272 -1.00 15.67 -20.94
C LEU A 272 -2.24 16.53 -20.70
N HIS A 273 -3.39 16.04 -21.10
CA HIS A 273 -4.68 16.67 -20.84
C HIS A 273 -5.47 15.81 -19.86
N PHE A 274 -6.08 16.45 -18.87
CA PHE A 274 -6.84 15.81 -17.82
C PHE A 274 -8.28 16.32 -17.88
N LEU A 275 -9.25 15.41 -18.02
CA LEU A 275 -10.67 15.71 -17.83
C LEU A 275 -11.05 15.33 -16.40
N HIS A 276 -11.28 16.33 -15.55
CA HIS A 276 -11.42 16.15 -14.10
C HIS A 276 -12.23 17.26 -13.45
N ALA A 277 -12.62 17.06 -12.20
CA ALA A 277 -13.20 18.06 -11.32
C ALA A 277 -12.98 17.63 -9.86
N VAL A 278 -13.62 18.33 -8.92
CA VAL A 278 -13.67 17.91 -7.52
C VAL A 278 -15.11 17.85 -7.04
N GLY A 279 -15.41 16.99 -6.07
CA GLY A 279 -16.61 17.09 -5.24
C GLY A 279 -16.33 17.82 -3.94
N PHE A 280 -17.36 18.40 -3.32
CA PHE A 280 -17.27 19.06 -2.00
C PHE A 280 -16.22 20.19 -1.93
N GLY A 281 -15.94 20.83 -3.06
CA GLY A 281 -15.18 22.07 -3.09
C GLY A 281 -16.01 23.25 -2.62
N SER A 282 -15.36 24.34 -2.29
CA SER A 282 -16.01 25.58 -1.87
C SER A 282 -15.26 26.81 -2.39
N PRO A 283 -15.90 27.99 -2.44
CA PRO A 283 -15.19 29.24 -2.75
C PRO A 283 -14.03 29.56 -1.79
N ALA A 284 -13.99 28.96 -0.59
CA ALA A 284 -12.88 29.13 0.34
C ALA A 284 -11.61 28.34 -0.05
N ASP A 285 -11.73 27.41 -1.00
CA ASP A 285 -10.61 26.58 -1.48
C ASP A 285 -9.84 27.25 -2.64
N GLU A 286 -10.25 28.42 -3.14
CA GLU A 286 -9.56 29.13 -4.22
C GLU A 286 -8.05 29.29 -3.96
N GLY A 287 -7.23 28.84 -4.90
CA GLY A 287 -5.77 28.85 -4.79
C GLY A 287 -5.16 27.71 -3.96
N VAL A 288 -5.98 26.84 -3.34
CA VAL A 288 -5.52 25.70 -2.56
C VAL A 288 -5.20 24.51 -3.47
N GLN A 289 -4.06 23.86 -3.23
CA GLN A 289 -3.74 22.60 -3.88
C GLN A 289 -4.58 21.46 -3.29
N VAL A 290 -5.54 20.96 -4.07
CA VAL A 290 -6.51 19.93 -3.66
C VAL A 290 -6.07 18.51 -4.03
N GLY A 291 -5.12 18.38 -4.95
CA GLY A 291 -4.50 17.11 -5.32
C GLY A 291 -3.28 17.31 -6.19
N ALA A 292 -2.77 16.22 -6.77
CA ALA A 292 -1.67 16.27 -7.72
C ALA A 292 -1.65 15.04 -8.64
N TYR A 293 -1.13 15.23 -9.85
CA TYR A 293 -0.61 14.13 -10.66
C TYR A 293 0.89 14.02 -10.48
N PHE A 294 1.42 12.80 -10.42
CA PHE A 294 2.86 12.56 -10.38
C PHE A 294 3.31 11.81 -11.61
N VAL A 295 4.14 12.45 -12.42
CA VAL A 295 4.73 11.91 -13.64
C VAL A 295 5.98 11.12 -13.30
N HIS A 296 6.02 9.86 -13.72
CA HIS A 296 7.20 9.00 -13.60
C HIS A 296 7.83 8.82 -14.98
N PHE A 297 9.03 9.36 -15.16
CA PHE A 297 9.79 9.20 -16.40
C PHE A 297 10.56 7.88 -16.42
N ALA A 298 10.66 7.26 -17.60
CA ALA A 298 11.41 6.03 -17.78
C ALA A 298 12.94 6.27 -17.60
N GLY A 299 13.61 5.36 -16.88
CA GLY A 299 15.07 5.23 -16.87
C GLY A 299 15.86 6.05 -15.84
N ASN A 300 15.29 7.07 -15.20
CA ASN A 300 16.04 7.93 -14.26
C ASN A 300 15.42 8.08 -12.85
N GLN A 301 14.35 7.33 -12.53
CA GLN A 301 13.57 7.47 -11.28
C GLN A 301 13.08 8.90 -10.98
N ALA A 302 13.13 9.83 -11.95
CA ALA A 302 12.72 11.21 -11.76
C ALA A 302 11.20 11.27 -11.72
N ARG A 303 10.68 11.91 -10.66
CA ARG A 303 9.27 12.17 -10.43
C ARG A 303 9.02 13.66 -10.55
N LEU A 304 8.04 14.06 -11.35
CA LEU A 304 7.58 15.44 -11.43
C LEU A 304 6.14 15.55 -10.91
N GLU A 305 5.86 16.58 -10.14
CA GLU A 305 4.53 16.87 -9.62
C GLU A 305 3.83 17.91 -10.51
N ILE A 306 2.58 17.61 -10.86
CA ILE A 306 1.64 18.54 -11.49
C ILE A 306 0.56 18.81 -10.43
N PRO A 307 0.62 19.96 -9.73
CA PRO A 307 -0.38 20.28 -8.72
C PRO A 307 -1.75 20.46 -9.36
N ILE A 308 -2.80 20.15 -8.61
CA ILE A 308 -4.19 20.47 -8.95
C ILE A 308 -4.64 21.54 -7.97
N VAL A 309 -4.75 22.77 -8.46
CA VAL A 309 -5.09 23.96 -7.69
C VAL A 309 -6.55 24.35 -7.94
N TYR A 310 -7.33 24.42 -6.88
CA TYR A 310 -8.74 24.79 -6.96
C TYR A 310 -8.90 26.24 -7.42
N GLY A 311 -9.82 26.49 -8.34
CA GLY A 311 -10.02 27.79 -8.99
C GLY A 311 -9.13 28.05 -10.22
N HIS A 312 -7.99 27.36 -10.32
CA HIS A 312 -7.08 27.43 -11.46
C HIS A 312 -7.29 26.25 -12.41
N ASP A 313 -7.19 25.03 -11.90
CA ASP A 313 -7.29 23.79 -12.68
C ASP A 313 -8.71 23.22 -12.68
N VAL A 314 -9.36 23.27 -11.52
CA VAL A 314 -10.66 22.64 -11.27
C VAL A 314 -11.47 23.46 -10.27
N ARG A 315 -12.79 23.30 -10.30
CA ARG A 315 -13.69 23.65 -9.19
C ARG A 315 -14.63 22.50 -8.90
N ASP A 316 -15.54 22.71 -7.94
CA ASP A 316 -16.61 21.78 -7.69
C ASP A 316 -17.36 21.47 -9.01
N TRP A 317 -17.64 20.19 -9.20
CA TRP A 317 -18.43 19.69 -10.32
C TRP A 317 -19.86 20.21 -10.32
N HIS A 318 -20.37 20.68 -9.18
CA HIS A 318 -21.53 21.56 -9.09
C HIS A 318 -21.11 23.01 -9.20
N THR A 319 -21.88 23.80 -9.94
CA THR A 319 -21.73 25.26 -9.91
C THR A 319 -22.27 25.79 -8.58
N LEU A 320 -21.41 26.38 -7.75
CA LEU A 320 -21.82 26.92 -6.44
C LEU A 320 -22.24 28.40 -6.55
N PRO A 321 -23.14 28.86 -5.66
CA PRO A 321 -23.37 30.29 -5.50
C PRO A 321 -22.09 30.98 -5.01
N ASP A 322 -21.93 32.27 -5.37
CA ASP A 322 -20.84 33.15 -4.92
C ASP A 322 -19.42 32.75 -5.38
N GLU A 323 -19.29 31.87 -6.38
CA GLU A 323 -18.01 31.66 -7.04
C GLU A 323 -17.55 32.92 -7.78
N ALA A 324 -16.26 33.24 -7.65
CA ALA A 324 -15.64 34.26 -8.49
C ALA A 324 -15.78 33.89 -9.98
N PRO A 325 -15.87 34.87 -10.89
CA PRO A 325 -15.80 34.58 -12.33
C PRO A 325 -14.59 33.69 -12.63
N PRO A 326 -14.71 32.69 -13.53
CA PRO A 326 -13.58 31.85 -13.88
C PRO A 326 -12.42 32.72 -14.36
N SER A 327 -11.20 32.42 -13.88
CA SER A 327 -10.00 33.01 -14.45
C SER A 327 -9.87 32.59 -15.92
N GLY A 328 -9.08 33.31 -16.72
CA GLY A 328 -8.82 32.91 -18.11
C GLY A 328 -8.13 31.55 -18.26
N GLU A 329 -7.64 30.98 -17.16
CA GLU A 329 -6.90 29.71 -17.11
C GLU A 329 -7.80 28.52 -16.79
N LEU A 330 -8.95 28.74 -16.14
CA LEU A 330 -9.90 27.68 -15.78
C LEU A 330 -10.79 27.29 -16.97
N ALA A 331 -10.43 26.20 -17.66
CA ALA A 331 -11.12 25.75 -18.86
C ALA A 331 -12.29 24.79 -18.54
N VAL A 332 -13.53 25.28 -18.61
CA VAL A 332 -14.74 24.45 -18.54
C VAL A 332 -14.87 23.62 -19.82
N ALA A 333 -14.85 22.30 -19.66
CA ALA A 333 -14.81 21.33 -20.75
C ALA A 333 -16.19 20.78 -21.13
N TRP A 334 -17.10 20.71 -20.15
CA TRP A 334 -18.45 20.20 -20.31
C TRP A 334 -19.36 20.81 -19.24
N THR A 335 -20.63 21.02 -19.59
CA THR A 335 -21.69 21.44 -18.67
C THR A 335 -22.96 20.62 -18.87
N GLN A 336 -23.73 20.46 -17.81
CA GLN A 336 -25.11 19.97 -17.86
C GLN A 336 -26.03 20.97 -17.20
N ASP A 337 -27.08 21.36 -17.92
CA ASP A 337 -28.10 22.27 -17.41
C ASP A 337 -28.94 21.61 -16.32
N ALA A 338 -29.25 22.38 -15.27
CA ALA A 338 -30.14 21.99 -14.18
C ALA A 338 -31.57 21.62 -14.63
N SER A 339 -31.97 22.01 -15.85
CA SER A 339 -33.30 21.75 -16.43
C SER A 339 -33.43 20.34 -17.05
N SER A 340 -32.32 19.62 -17.24
CA SER A 340 -32.30 18.28 -17.83
C SER A 340 -32.61 17.18 -16.81
N ALA A 341 -33.90 17.06 -16.47
CA ALA A 341 -34.61 15.89 -15.93
C ALA A 341 -33.87 15.00 -14.89
N LYS A 342 -34.04 15.36 -13.60
CA LYS A 342 -34.23 14.51 -12.39
C LYS A 342 -33.62 15.10 -11.11
N MET A 343 -32.95 16.26 -11.17
CA MET A 343 -32.34 16.89 -10.00
C MET A 343 -32.79 18.35 -9.85
N VAL A 344 -33.37 18.68 -8.69
CA VAL A 344 -33.39 20.05 -8.18
C VAL A 344 -31.98 20.31 -7.65
N GLY A 345 -31.11 20.94 -8.44
CA GLY A 345 -29.70 21.13 -8.10
C GLY A 345 -28.95 22.07 -9.05
N SER A 346 -27.73 22.43 -8.66
CA SER A 346 -26.84 23.29 -9.46
C SER A 346 -26.40 22.62 -10.78
N PRO A 347 -26.14 23.39 -11.86
CA PRO A 347 -25.56 22.86 -13.09
C PRO A 347 -24.26 22.10 -12.82
N LEU A 348 -24.08 20.97 -13.51
CA LEU A 348 -22.85 20.17 -13.42
C LEU A 348 -21.82 20.66 -14.44
N ARG A 349 -20.54 20.46 -14.14
CA ARG A 349 -19.44 20.81 -15.05
C ARG A 349 -18.19 19.97 -14.80
N LEU A 350 -17.37 19.85 -15.85
CA LEU A 350 -16.03 19.27 -15.79
C LEU A 350 -15.03 20.25 -16.39
N PHE A 351 -13.76 20.09 -16.04
CA PHE A 351 -12.68 20.95 -16.47
C PHE A 351 -11.62 20.17 -17.24
N THR A 352 -10.90 20.88 -18.11
CA THR A 352 -9.71 20.36 -18.79
C THR A 352 -8.48 21.13 -18.35
N THR A 353 -7.55 20.47 -17.68
CA THR A 353 -6.19 21.00 -17.46
C THR A 353 -5.24 20.42 -18.48
N THR A 354 -4.37 21.27 -19.06
CA THR A 354 -3.32 20.87 -19.98
C THR A 354 -1.95 21.14 -19.36
N TRP A 355 -1.15 20.09 -19.18
CA TRP A 355 0.24 20.20 -18.76
C TRP A 355 1.17 20.04 -19.96
N THR A 356 2.13 20.97 -20.10
CA THR A 356 3.16 20.90 -21.14
C THR A 356 4.39 20.18 -20.62
N ASN A 357 4.77 19.10 -21.31
CA ASN A 357 5.95 18.30 -20.97
C ASN A 357 7.23 19.02 -21.41
N LEU A 358 8.07 19.41 -20.44
CA LEU A 358 9.36 20.04 -20.70
C LEU A 358 10.42 19.07 -21.23
N ALA A 359 10.15 17.77 -21.19
CA ALA A 359 11.01 16.71 -21.73
C ALA A 359 10.21 15.80 -22.69
N PRO A 360 9.73 16.31 -23.84
CA PRO A 360 8.85 15.57 -24.75
C PRO A 360 9.53 14.33 -25.36
N ASP A 361 10.86 14.32 -25.42
CA ASP A 361 11.63 13.20 -25.94
C ASP A 361 11.89 12.08 -24.91
N THR A 362 11.56 12.32 -23.63
CA THR A 362 11.66 11.32 -22.57
C THR A 362 10.33 10.59 -22.43
N GLU A 363 10.37 9.26 -22.41
CA GLU A 363 9.16 8.46 -22.20
C GLU A 363 8.62 8.67 -20.78
N ILE A 364 7.31 8.92 -20.68
CA ILE A 364 6.59 8.84 -19.42
C ILE A 364 6.15 7.39 -19.25
N GLU A 365 6.61 6.73 -18.18
CA GLU A 365 6.26 5.35 -17.87
C GLU A 365 4.84 5.27 -17.32
N SER A 366 4.55 6.08 -16.30
CA SER A 366 3.26 6.07 -15.61
C SER A 366 2.94 7.38 -14.90
N LEU A 367 1.69 7.50 -14.46
CA LEU A 367 1.17 8.58 -13.61
C LEU A 367 0.63 8.03 -12.30
N ASP A 368 0.82 8.75 -11.20
CA ASP A 368 -0.04 8.63 -10.03
C ASP A 368 -1.01 9.81 -9.94
N PHE A 369 -2.17 9.61 -9.33
CA PHE A 369 -3.16 10.64 -9.03
C PHE A 369 -3.46 10.62 -7.53
N ALA A 370 -3.23 11.73 -6.83
CA ALA A 370 -3.34 11.82 -5.39
C ALA A 370 -4.23 12.98 -4.93
N SER A 371 -4.90 12.76 -3.80
CA SER A 371 -5.63 13.79 -3.05
C SER A 371 -4.73 14.44 -2.00
N SER A 372 -4.94 15.72 -1.72
CA SER A 372 -4.38 16.41 -0.56
C SER A 372 -5.08 16.02 0.76
N VAL A 373 -6.14 15.19 0.70
CA VAL A 373 -6.95 14.71 1.83
C VAL A 373 -7.65 15.85 2.60
N GLY A 374 -7.97 16.93 1.89
CA GLY A 374 -8.84 18.01 2.36
C GLY A 374 -10.33 17.64 2.27
N ASP A 375 -11.19 18.66 2.35
CA ASP A 375 -12.64 18.48 2.15
C ASP A 375 -12.97 18.32 0.65
N ALA A 376 -12.32 19.09 -0.24
CA ALA A 376 -12.40 18.87 -1.68
C ALA A 376 -11.96 17.44 -2.06
N ALA A 377 -12.71 16.80 -2.95
CA ALA A 377 -12.60 15.40 -3.34
C ALA A 377 -12.27 15.28 -4.84
N PRO A 378 -10.99 15.34 -5.26
CA PRO A 378 -10.62 15.25 -6.66
C PRO A 378 -11.00 13.92 -7.30
N PHE A 379 -11.57 14.01 -8.50
CA PHE A 379 -11.85 12.85 -9.34
C PHE A 379 -11.45 13.09 -10.79
N LEU A 380 -11.04 12.01 -11.44
CA LEU A 380 -10.54 11.99 -12.81
C LEU A 380 -11.47 11.16 -13.70
N VAL A 381 -11.81 11.67 -14.88
CA VAL A 381 -12.65 10.99 -15.87
C VAL A 381 -11.82 10.38 -17.00
N ALA A 382 -10.88 11.14 -17.56
CA ALA A 382 -10.05 10.71 -18.68
C ALA A 382 -8.72 11.46 -18.76
N ILE A 383 -7.71 10.81 -19.35
CA ILE A 383 -6.40 11.41 -19.65
C ILE A 383 -6.07 11.18 -21.12
N THR A 384 -5.54 12.22 -21.78
CA THR A 384 -5.00 12.14 -23.13
C THR A 384 -3.55 12.60 -23.16
N ALA A 385 -2.66 11.78 -23.71
CA ALA A 385 -1.25 12.10 -23.93
C ALA A 385 -1.03 12.53 -25.39
N GLU A 386 -0.83 13.81 -25.66
CA GLU A 386 -0.70 14.32 -27.04
C GLU A 386 0.77 14.29 -27.53
N PRO A 387 1.06 13.74 -28.72
CA PRO A 387 2.43 13.58 -29.25
C PRO A 387 3.28 14.85 -29.49
#